data_AF-A0A2G6NW82-F1
#
_entry.id   AF-A0A2G6NW82-F1
#
_cell.length_a   1.000
_cell.length_b   1.000
_cell.length_c   1.000
_cell.angle_alpha   90.00
_cell.angle_beta   90.00
_cell.angle_gamma   90.00
#
_symmetry.space_group_name_H-M   'P 1'
#
loop_
_entity.id
_entity.type
_entity.pdbx_description
1 polymer ?
#
loop_
_entity_poly.entity_id
_entity_poly.type
_entity_poly.pdbx_seq_one_letter_code
_entity_poly.pdbx_strand_id
1 'polypeptide(L)'
;MFKARLFKTHMLAAFESAAGGGPDQDHDSVDARHMSAALELARRIPDRTWPNPPVGAVVVKDGRIIGRGAHLGPGRPHAEPVALAEAGAGARGATLYVTLEPCNHTGRTPPCTRAVLEAGIARVVIGSGPLWPPRILPGPTWN
;
A
#
# COMPACT_ATOMS: atom_id res chain seq x y z
N MET A 1 -48.93 43.30 40.00
CA MET A 1 -47.47 43.45 40.17
C MET A 1 -46.85 43.74 38.82
N PHE A 2 -45.81 44.58 38.81
CA PHE A 2 -45.29 45.37 37.71
C PHE A 2 -44.50 44.59 36.63
N LYS A 3 -44.60 45.12 35.41
CA LYS A 3 -43.79 44.97 34.17
C LYS A 3 -42.32 44.53 34.32
N ALA A 4 -41.87 43.72 33.34
CA ALA A 4 -40.65 43.90 32.52
C ALA A 4 -40.52 42.70 31.55
N ARG A 5 -40.05 42.75 30.30
CA ARG A 5 -39.76 43.76 29.27
C ARG A 5 -39.36 42.91 28.04
N LEU A 6 -39.82 43.28 26.85
CA LEU A 6 -39.28 42.78 25.57
C LEU A 6 -37.74 42.91 25.53
N PHE A 7 -37.04 42.06 24.77
CA PHE A 7 -36.13 42.53 23.71
C PHE A 7 -35.81 41.44 22.67
N LYS A 8 -35.96 41.84 21.42
CA LYS A 8 -35.74 41.18 20.14
C LYS A 8 -34.27 41.29 19.77
N THR A 9 -33.61 40.25 19.25
CA THR A 9 -32.59 40.44 18.19
C THR A 9 -32.31 39.15 17.42
N HIS A 10 -32.50 39.21 16.09
CA HIS A 10 -31.80 38.36 15.15
C HIS A 10 -30.30 38.66 15.21
N MET A 11 -29.44 37.65 15.10
CA MET A 11 -28.08 37.88 14.63
C MET A 11 -27.65 36.73 13.70
N LEU A 12 -27.76 36.99 12.40
CA LEU A 12 -26.85 36.44 11.41
C LEU A 12 -25.42 36.87 11.78
N ALA A 13 -24.51 35.91 11.83
CA ALA A 13 -23.12 36.08 11.39
C ALA A 13 -22.46 34.70 11.31
N ALA A 14 -22.17 34.27 10.08
CA ALA A 14 -21.10 33.34 9.81
C ALA A 14 -19.77 33.92 10.32
N PHE A 15 -18.87 33.09 10.84
CA PHE A 15 -17.43 33.29 10.61
C PHE A 15 -16.63 32.01 10.89
N GLU A 16 -15.88 31.61 9.87
CA GLU A 16 -14.72 30.73 9.82
C GLU A 16 -14.01 30.42 11.15
N SER A 17 -13.58 29.16 11.29
CA SER A 17 -12.15 28.94 11.53
C SER A 17 -11.69 27.64 10.88
N ALA A 18 -11.10 27.79 9.69
CA ALA A 18 -10.11 26.88 9.18
C ALA A 18 -8.79 27.12 9.94
N ALA A 19 -8.31 26.11 10.68
CA ALA A 19 -6.88 25.81 10.90
C ALA A 19 -6.72 24.67 11.91
N GLY A 20 -6.18 23.51 11.46
CA GLY A 20 -5.67 22.49 12.38
C GLY A 20 -5.71 21.04 11.91
N GLY A 21 -5.63 20.75 10.61
CA GLY A 21 -5.50 19.36 10.13
C GLY A 21 -4.09 18.82 10.35
N GLY A 22 -3.83 18.22 11.51
CA GLY A 22 -2.66 17.37 11.73
C GLY A 22 -2.74 16.09 10.87
N PRO A 23 -1.64 15.32 10.73
CA PRO A 23 -1.64 14.11 9.91
C PRO A 23 -2.68 13.13 10.44
N ASP A 24 -3.60 12.75 9.56
CA ASP A 24 -4.67 11.77 9.70
C ASP A 24 -4.18 10.49 10.41
N GLN A 25 -4.25 10.49 11.75
CA GLN A 25 -3.66 9.46 12.62
C GLN A 25 -4.34 8.09 12.45
N ASP A 26 -5.54 8.06 11.87
CA ASP A 26 -6.37 6.86 11.79
C ASP A 26 -5.94 5.98 10.61
N HIS A 27 -5.61 6.58 9.47
CA HIS A 27 -5.16 5.86 8.26
C HIS A 27 -3.77 5.25 8.42
N ASP A 28 -2.85 5.98 9.07
CA ASP A 28 -1.47 5.52 9.29
C ASP A 28 -1.43 4.24 10.13
N SER A 29 -2.31 4.11 11.13
CA SER A 29 -2.40 2.92 11.99
C SER A 29 -2.91 1.68 11.24
N VAL A 30 -3.90 1.85 10.35
CA VAL A 30 -4.46 0.79 9.51
C VAL A 30 -3.44 0.35 8.46
N ASP A 31 -2.77 1.31 7.84
CA ASP A 31 -1.74 1.02 6.85
C ASP A 31 -0.53 0.32 7.47
N ALA A 32 -0.10 0.74 8.65
CA ALA A 32 0.97 0.08 9.40
C ALA A 32 0.63 -1.38 9.70
N ARG A 33 -0.62 -1.67 10.08
CA ARG A 33 -1.08 -3.05 10.34
C ARG A 33 -1.00 -3.93 9.10
N HIS A 34 -1.47 -3.44 7.95
CA HIS A 34 -1.44 -4.22 6.70
C HIS A 34 -0.03 -4.33 6.12
N MET A 35 0.78 -3.28 6.24
CA MET A 35 2.20 -3.34 5.88
C MET A 35 2.97 -4.32 6.77
N SER A 36 2.66 -4.39 8.07
CA SER A 36 3.22 -5.39 8.98
C SER A 36 2.93 -6.82 8.51
N ALA A 37 1.71 -7.09 8.05
CA ALA A 37 1.35 -8.39 7.47
C ALA A 37 2.15 -8.70 6.18
N ALA A 38 2.39 -7.71 5.32
CA ALA A 38 3.24 -7.88 4.14
C ALA A 38 4.71 -8.17 4.52
N LEU A 39 5.24 -7.47 5.52
CA LEU A 39 6.58 -7.70 6.05
C LEU A 39 6.73 -9.10 6.67
N GLU A 40 5.71 -9.62 7.34
CA GLU A 40 5.72 -10.99 7.85
C GLU A 40 5.83 -12.04 6.74
N LEU A 41 5.19 -11.81 5.59
CA LEU A 41 5.36 -12.67 4.41
C LEU A 41 6.79 -12.61 3.90
N ALA A 42 7.36 -11.41 3.79
CA ALA A 42 8.74 -11.22 3.34
C ALA A 42 9.76 -11.90 4.27
N ARG A 43 9.55 -11.84 5.59
CA ARG A 43 10.44 -12.44 6.61
C ARG A 43 10.48 -13.97 6.60
N ARG A 44 9.45 -14.62 6.04
CA ARG A 44 9.37 -16.08 5.95
C ARG A 44 10.04 -16.64 4.69
N ILE A 45 10.46 -15.77 3.79
CA ILE A 45 11.16 -16.15 2.56
C ILE A 45 12.55 -16.68 2.94
N PRO A 46 12.90 -17.93 2.59
CA PRO A 46 14.24 -18.45 2.80
C PRO A 46 15.27 -17.63 2.02
N ASP A 47 16.53 -17.57 2.46
CA ASP A 47 17.64 -16.81 1.85
C ASP A 47 18.02 -17.20 0.40
N ARG A 48 17.17 -17.97 -0.29
CA ARG A 48 17.33 -18.45 -1.67
C ARG A 48 16.87 -17.44 -2.73
N THR A 49 16.38 -16.26 -2.36
CA THR A 49 15.94 -15.25 -3.34
C THR A 49 17.07 -14.41 -3.91
N TRP A 50 18.29 -14.47 -3.34
CA TRP A 50 19.45 -13.76 -3.87
C TRP A 50 19.66 -14.03 -5.37
N PRO A 51 19.85 -13.00 -6.21
CA PRO A 51 20.08 -11.59 -5.87
C PRO A 51 18.82 -10.70 -5.78
N ASN A 52 17.63 -11.28 -5.84
CA ASN A 52 16.36 -10.56 -5.68
C ASN A 52 16.03 -10.34 -4.19
N PRO A 53 15.53 -9.14 -3.81
CA PRO A 53 15.14 -8.87 -2.44
C PRO A 53 13.93 -9.73 -2.01
N PRO A 54 13.81 -10.08 -0.72
CA PRO A 54 12.57 -10.65 -0.20
C PRO A 54 11.47 -9.59 -0.24
N VAL A 55 10.41 -9.86 -1.01
CA VAL A 55 9.26 -8.97 -1.14
C VAL A 55 8.00 -9.71 -0.72
N GLY A 56 7.18 -9.04 0.09
CA GLY A 56 5.85 -9.49 0.49
C GLY A 56 4.78 -8.50 0.03
N ALA A 57 3.59 -9.01 -0.26
CA ALA A 57 2.45 -8.20 -0.68
C ALA A 57 1.13 -8.75 -0.09
N VAL A 58 0.21 -7.85 0.26
CA VAL A 58 -1.17 -8.19 0.61
C VAL A 58 -2.17 -7.29 -0.09
N VAL A 59 -3.29 -7.85 -0.52
CA VAL A 59 -4.42 -7.11 -1.10
C VAL A 59 -5.53 -7.01 -0.06
N VAL A 60 -6.01 -5.80 0.19
CA VAL A 60 -7.00 -5.51 1.23
C VAL A 60 -8.22 -4.83 0.61
N LYS A 61 -9.41 -5.36 0.94
CA LYS A 61 -10.69 -4.78 0.57
C LYS A 61 -11.63 -4.85 1.77
N ASP A 62 -12.35 -3.77 2.05
CA ASP A 62 -13.28 -3.68 3.18
C ASP A 62 -12.63 -4.08 4.53
N GLY A 63 -11.38 -3.66 4.73
CA GLY A 63 -10.59 -3.95 5.94
C GLY A 63 -10.10 -5.41 6.07
N ARG A 64 -10.30 -6.25 5.04
CA ARG A 64 -9.93 -7.67 5.05
C ARG A 64 -8.85 -7.97 4.02
N ILE A 65 -7.87 -8.79 4.41
CA ILE A 65 -6.88 -9.32 3.47
C ILE A 65 -7.55 -10.40 2.62
N ILE A 66 -7.67 -10.13 1.32
CA ILE A 66 -8.27 -11.02 0.32
C ILE A 66 -7.22 -11.70 -0.57
N GLY A 67 -5.94 -11.32 -0.45
CA GLY A 67 -4.85 -11.98 -1.16
C GLY A 67 -3.50 -11.71 -0.51
N ARG A 68 -2.57 -12.67 -0.61
CA ARG A 68 -1.23 -12.66 -0.02
C ARG A 68 -0.24 -13.17 -1.05
N GLY A 69 0.95 -12.59 -1.06
CA GLY A 69 1.99 -12.96 -2.00
C GLY A 69 3.38 -12.73 -1.45
N ALA A 70 4.31 -13.57 -1.88
CA ALA A 70 5.71 -13.48 -1.55
C ALA A 70 6.54 -13.90 -2.78
N HIS A 71 7.68 -13.25 -3.00
CA HIS A 71 8.61 -13.67 -4.05
C HIS A 71 9.45 -14.86 -3.57
N LEU A 72 9.24 -16.04 -4.14
CA LEU A 72 9.88 -17.28 -3.69
C LEU A 72 11.17 -17.66 -4.46
N GLY A 73 11.66 -16.79 -5.34
CA GLY A 73 12.96 -16.95 -6.01
C GLY A 73 13.01 -16.54 -7.47
N PRO A 74 14.22 -16.46 -8.07
CA PRO A 74 14.41 -15.96 -9.42
C PRO A 74 13.57 -16.70 -10.47
N GLY A 75 12.97 -15.93 -11.40
CA GLY A 75 12.10 -16.47 -12.46
C GLY A 75 10.71 -16.93 -11.99
N ARG A 76 10.42 -16.87 -10.68
CA ARG A 76 9.06 -17.01 -10.16
C ARG A 76 8.33 -15.67 -10.20
N PRO A 77 6.99 -15.66 -10.19
CA PRO A 77 6.22 -14.45 -10.00
C PRO A 77 6.71 -13.63 -8.78
N HIS A 78 6.66 -12.31 -8.90
CA HIS A 78 6.90 -11.42 -7.77
C HIS A 78 5.72 -11.48 -6.78
N ALA A 79 5.84 -10.81 -5.64
CA ALA A 79 4.82 -10.86 -4.60
C ALA A 79 3.46 -10.33 -5.08
N GLU A 80 3.46 -9.27 -5.90
CA GLU A 80 2.25 -8.57 -6.32
C GLU A 80 1.39 -9.43 -7.24
N PRO A 81 1.90 -10.04 -8.34
CA PRO A 81 1.10 -10.95 -9.15
C PRO A 81 0.54 -12.14 -8.37
N VAL A 82 1.27 -12.66 -7.37
CA VAL A 82 0.79 -13.75 -6.51
C VAL A 82 -0.38 -13.29 -5.64
N ALA A 83 -0.24 -12.14 -4.97
CA ALA A 83 -1.29 -11.58 -4.12
C ALA A 83 -2.55 -11.21 -4.92
N LEU A 84 -2.36 -10.67 -6.14
CA LEU A 84 -3.45 -10.33 -7.06
C LEU A 84 -4.15 -11.59 -7.58
N ALA A 85 -3.41 -12.67 -7.86
CA ALA A 85 -3.99 -13.94 -8.28
C ALA A 85 -4.85 -14.57 -7.16
N GLU A 86 -4.40 -14.53 -5.91
CA GLU A 86 -5.19 -15.01 -4.76
C GLU A 86 -6.46 -14.15 -4.56
N ALA A 87 -6.35 -12.83 -4.70
CA ALA A 87 -7.49 -11.92 -4.59
C ALA A 87 -8.52 -12.04 -5.73
N GLY A 88 -8.08 -12.50 -6.91
CA GLY A 88 -8.93 -12.68 -8.09
C GLY A 88 -9.72 -11.41 -8.44
N ALA A 89 -11.01 -11.59 -8.75
CA ALA A 89 -11.91 -10.47 -9.06
C ALA A 89 -12.11 -9.49 -7.89
N GLY A 90 -11.82 -9.92 -6.65
CA GLY A 90 -11.89 -9.08 -5.46
C GLY A 90 -10.87 -7.94 -5.45
N ALA A 91 -9.77 -8.05 -6.21
CA ALA A 91 -8.72 -7.04 -6.28
C ALA A 91 -9.20 -5.69 -6.84
N ARG A 92 -10.25 -5.66 -7.66
CA ARG A 92 -10.75 -4.41 -8.25
C ARG A 92 -11.27 -3.47 -7.17
N GLY A 93 -10.73 -2.26 -7.14
CA GLY A 93 -11.04 -1.24 -6.14
C GLY A 93 -10.37 -1.45 -4.78
N ALA A 94 -9.51 -2.47 -4.64
CA ALA A 94 -8.81 -2.77 -3.39
C ALA A 94 -7.55 -1.91 -3.20
N THR A 95 -6.96 -2.01 -2.01
CA THR A 95 -5.63 -1.46 -1.70
C THR A 95 -4.59 -2.58 -1.75
N LEU A 96 -3.49 -2.37 -2.46
CA LEU A 96 -2.31 -3.22 -2.42
C LEU A 96 -1.28 -2.65 -1.43
N TYR A 97 -0.83 -3.46 -0.49
CA TYR A 97 0.30 -3.17 0.38
C TYR A 97 1.48 -4.02 -0.08
N VAL A 98 2.61 -3.39 -0.40
CA VAL A 98 3.80 -4.07 -0.91
C VAL A 98 5.05 -3.54 -0.21
N THR A 99 5.95 -4.43 0.20
CA THR A 99 7.14 -4.05 0.98
C THR A 99 8.19 -3.27 0.18
N LEU A 100 8.16 -3.38 -1.15
CA LEU A 100 9.07 -2.71 -2.07
C LEU A 100 8.29 -2.15 -3.26
N GLU A 101 8.76 -1.04 -3.85
CA GLU A 101 8.14 -0.46 -5.05
C GLU A 101 7.94 -1.50 -6.17
N PRO A 102 6.73 -1.58 -6.76
CA PRO A 102 6.47 -2.48 -7.88
C PRO A 102 7.36 -2.22 -9.09
N CYS A 103 7.93 -3.27 -9.67
CA CYS A 103 8.80 -3.11 -10.83
C CYS A 103 8.05 -2.62 -12.08
N ASN A 104 8.68 -1.71 -12.83
CA ASN A 104 8.16 -1.16 -14.10
C ASN A 104 9.03 -1.52 -15.33
N HIS A 105 9.89 -2.53 -15.20
CA HIS A 105 10.71 -3.02 -16.30
C HIS A 105 10.36 -4.48 -16.60
N THR A 106 10.63 -4.91 -17.83
CA THR A 106 10.46 -6.31 -18.22
C THR A 106 11.80 -7.02 -18.09
N GLY A 107 11.86 -8.03 -17.21
CA GLY A 107 13.00 -8.93 -17.05
C GLY A 107 12.61 -10.34 -17.48
N ARG A 108 12.80 -11.32 -16.58
CA ARG A 108 12.33 -12.71 -16.77
C ARG A 108 10.81 -12.85 -16.66
N THR A 109 10.16 -11.88 -16.01
CA THR A 109 8.71 -11.79 -15.81
C THR A 109 8.20 -10.42 -16.29
N PRO A 110 6.90 -10.30 -16.65
CA PRO A 110 6.27 -9.02 -16.94
C PRO A 110 6.32 -8.06 -15.74
N PRO A 111 6.22 -6.73 -15.97
CA PRO A 111 6.29 -5.73 -14.90
C PRO A 111 5.09 -5.82 -13.94
N CYS A 112 5.34 -5.69 -12.64
CA CYS A 112 4.29 -5.70 -11.63
C CYS A 112 3.33 -4.52 -11.77
N THR A 113 3.81 -3.36 -12.21
CA THR A 113 2.96 -2.18 -12.48
C THR A 113 1.82 -2.51 -13.45
N ARG A 114 2.10 -3.31 -14.49
CA ARG A 114 1.07 -3.76 -15.44
C ARG A 114 0.02 -4.65 -14.75
N ALA A 115 0.45 -5.63 -13.95
CA ALA A 115 -0.47 -6.51 -13.23
C ALA A 115 -1.37 -5.73 -12.25
N VAL A 116 -0.82 -4.74 -11.54
CA VAL A 116 -1.56 -3.85 -10.63
C VAL A 116 -2.63 -3.04 -11.36
N LEU A 117 -2.27 -2.46 -12.51
CA LEU A 117 -3.20 -1.70 -13.36
C LEU A 117 -4.32 -2.59 -13.92
N GLU A 118 -3.97 -3.78 -14.45
CA GLU A 118 -4.93 -4.73 -15.01
C GLU A 118 -5.91 -5.25 -13.96
N ALA A 119 -5.44 -5.50 -12.73
CA ALA A 119 -6.27 -5.91 -11.61
C ALA A 119 -7.24 -4.81 -11.12
N GLY A 120 -7.01 -3.55 -11.52
CA GLY A 120 -7.84 -2.42 -11.13
C GLY A 120 -7.71 -2.05 -9.64
N ILE A 121 -6.50 -2.17 -9.09
CA ILE A 121 -6.17 -1.69 -7.74
C ILE A 121 -6.40 -0.17 -7.66
N ALA A 122 -7.09 0.29 -6.62
CA ALA A 122 -7.39 1.72 -6.45
C ALA A 122 -6.26 2.48 -5.74
N ARG A 123 -5.52 1.80 -4.87
CA ARG A 123 -4.48 2.41 -4.04
C ARG A 123 -3.32 1.44 -3.83
N VAL A 124 -2.10 1.94 -3.90
CA VAL A 124 -0.88 1.18 -3.58
C VAL A 124 -0.17 1.87 -2.42
N VAL A 125 0.14 1.11 -1.38
CA VAL A 125 0.95 1.54 -0.23
C VAL A 125 2.28 0.82 -0.30
N ILE A 126 3.36 1.59 -0.32
CA ILE A 126 4.72 1.10 -0.57
C ILE A 126 5.53 1.22 0.72
N GLY A 127 6.14 0.12 1.17
CA GLY A 127 6.95 0.10 2.38
C GLY A 127 8.34 0.72 2.20
N SER A 128 8.96 0.51 1.04
CA SER A 128 10.27 1.08 0.71
C SER A 128 10.33 1.46 -0.76
N GLY A 129 10.97 2.61 -1.03
CA GLY A 129 11.24 3.09 -2.39
C GLY A 129 12.20 2.18 -3.16
N PRO A 130 12.54 2.55 -4.40
CA PRO A 130 13.32 1.69 -5.26
C PRO A 130 14.72 1.49 -4.66
N LEU A 131 15.22 0.26 -4.66
CA LEU A 131 16.59 -0.06 -4.26
C LEU A 131 17.62 0.33 -5.35
N TRP A 132 17.32 1.36 -6.16
CA TRP A 132 18.17 1.85 -7.24
C TRP A 132 18.87 3.17 -6.85
N PRO A 133 20.19 3.35 -7.13
CA PRO A 133 21.09 2.42 -7.82
C PRO A 133 21.43 1.23 -6.91
N PRO A 134 21.76 0.05 -7.48
CA PRO A 134 22.18 -1.05 -6.65
C PRO A 134 23.47 -0.58 -5.96
N ARG A 135 23.55 -0.70 -4.64
CA ARG A 135 24.86 -0.91 -4.03
C ARG A 135 25.33 -2.26 -4.55
N ILE A 136 25.94 -2.23 -5.74
CA ILE A 136 26.63 -3.33 -6.37
C ILE A 136 27.75 -3.71 -5.39
N LEU A 137 27.53 -4.77 -4.62
CA LEU A 137 28.63 -5.69 -4.37
C LEU A 137 29.00 -6.24 -5.77
N PRO A 138 30.27 -6.19 -6.18
CA PRO A 138 30.69 -6.65 -7.50
C PRO A 138 30.29 -8.13 -7.65
N GLY A 139 29.30 -8.39 -8.49
CA GLY A 139 28.75 -9.70 -8.79
C GLY A 139 28.33 -9.75 -10.26
N PRO A 140 28.33 -10.94 -10.88
CA PRO A 140 28.29 -11.07 -12.33
C PRO A 140 27.00 -10.44 -12.88
N THR A 141 27.20 -9.61 -13.89
CA THR A 141 26.16 -8.90 -14.63
C THR A 141 25.05 -9.84 -15.05
N TRP A 142 23.82 -9.45 -14.74
CA TRP A 142 22.59 -10.10 -15.16
C TRP A 142 22.53 -10.22 -16.69
N ASN A 143 22.67 -11.44 -17.20
CA ASN A 143 22.25 -11.88 -18.54
C ASN A 143 21.49 -13.20 -18.36
#